data_AF-A0A9D6D967-F1
#
_entry.id   AF-A0A9D6D967-F1
#
_cell.length_a   1.000
_cell.length_b   1.000
_cell.length_c   1.000
_cell.angle_alpha   90.00
_cell.angle_beta   90.00
_cell.angle_gamma   90.00
#
_symmetry.space_group_name_H-M   'P 1'
#
loop_
_entity.id
_entity.type
_entity.pdbx_description
1 polymer ?
#
loop_
_entity_poly.entity_id
_entity_poly.type
_entity_poly.pdbx_seq_one_letter_code
_entity_poly.pdbx_strand_id
1 'polypeptide(L)'
;MTASPASKSKTSASTQPAYAGKLLRVDLTKRKCWAEPWGPEEMRDLLGGIGLGAMLLYRETRKGKGNAKWDDPENRLILATGPLAGLPVWGTGGLTVVTIGAGTNGPTSTQANGFFGTNLKYSGYDAIVFQGQSKDWVYLYINDDVIELRDARDLLGKDAWETQAALGGKLGLSGHALSVYSIGPAGEHLVRWAAIQGDYGHVASKNGVGAVMGKKKVKAVAIVRGTKWLRAADPKGVVQAADDIAHDLRT
;
A
#
# COMPACT_ATOMS: atom_id res chain seq x y z
N MET A 1 7.24 -49.98 1.17
CA MET A 1 7.71 -48.78 1.89
C MET A 1 6.70 -47.67 1.65
N THR A 2 5.73 -47.58 2.56
CA THR A 2 4.60 -46.65 2.51
C THR A 2 5.03 -45.28 2.99
N ALA A 3 4.85 -44.26 2.15
CA ALA A 3 5.13 -42.87 2.48
C ALA A 3 4.20 -42.38 3.60
N SER A 4 4.79 -41.81 4.64
CA SER A 4 4.09 -41.18 5.77
C SER A 4 3.53 -39.82 5.33
N PRO A 5 2.27 -39.48 5.59
CA PRO A 5 1.72 -38.19 5.20
C PRO A 5 2.21 -37.09 6.13
N ALA A 6 2.79 -36.04 5.54
CA ALA A 6 3.23 -34.84 6.24
C ALA A 6 2.06 -34.20 7.01
N SER A 7 2.22 -34.13 8.33
CA SER A 7 1.34 -33.42 9.26
C SER A 7 1.24 -31.94 8.88
N LYS A 8 0.05 -31.48 8.50
CA LYS A 8 -0.27 -30.06 8.40
C LYS A 8 -0.32 -29.47 9.81
N SER A 9 0.82 -28.93 10.25
CA SER A 9 0.88 -28.07 11.43
C SER A 9 -0.04 -26.86 11.21
N LYS A 10 -1.09 -26.76 12.03
CA LYS A 10 -1.87 -25.53 12.21
C LYS A 10 -0.98 -24.53 12.95
N THR A 11 -0.24 -23.70 12.23
CA THR A 11 0.51 -22.60 12.83
C THR A 11 -0.49 -21.55 13.31
N SER A 12 -0.71 -21.48 14.63
CA SER A 12 -1.34 -20.33 15.27
C SER A 12 -0.60 -19.07 14.85
N ALA A 13 -1.32 -18.05 14.38
CA ALA A 13 -0.73 -16.78 13.93
C ALA A 13 -0.04 -16.07 15.11
N SER A 14 1.23 -16.39 15.34
CA SER A 14 2.12 -15.59 16.19
C SER A 14 2.35 -14.28 15.46
N THR A 15 1.84 -13.16 15.99
CA THR A 15 2.10 -11.82 15.46
C THR A 15 3.61 -11.60 15.42
N GLN A 16 4.19 -11.57 14.22
CA GLN A 16 5.61 -11.28 14.06
C GLN A 16 5.87 -9.83 14.49
N PRO A 17 6.88 -9.58 15.34
CA PRO A 17 7.20 -8.22 15.74
C PRO A 17 7.42 -7.31 14.53
N ALA A 18 6.99 -6.05 14.62
CA ALA A 18 7.05 -5.03 13.56
C ALA A 18 6.14 -5.27 12.32
N TYR A 19 5.47 -6.42 12.21
CA TYR A 19 4.55 -6.72 11.11
C TYR A 19 3.09 -6.75 11.55
N ALA A 20 2.19 -6.26 10.69
CA ALA A 20 0.76 -6.41 10.89
C ALA A 20 0.31 -7.86 10.59
N GLY A 21 1.02 -8.53 9.68
CA GLY A 21 0.87 -9.96 9.38
C GLY A 21 -0.10 -10.26 8.23
N LYS A 22 -0.65 -9.23 7.57
CA LYS A 22 -1.71 -9.38 6.56
C LYS A 22 -1.50 -8.46 5.37
N LEU A 23 -1.85 -8.96 4.19
CA LEU A 23 -1.98 -8.21 2.95
C LEU A 23 -3.47 -7.91 2.72
N LEU A 24 -3.81 -6.67 2.43
CA LEU A 24 -5.16 -6.30 2.00
C LEU A 24 -5.30 -6.54 0.49
N ARG A 25 -6.06 -7.56 0.10
CA ARG A 25 -6.34 -7.86 -1.29
C ARG A 25 -7.61 -7.13 -1.73
N VAL A 26 -7.55 -6.48 -2.89
CA VAL A 26 -8.66 -5.72 -3.45
C VAL A 26 -8.88 -6.13 -4.91
N ASP A 27 -9.96 -6.88 -5.16
CA ASP A 27 -10.43 -7.20 -6.50
C ASP A 27 -11.45 -6.16 -6.95
N LEU A 28 -11.02 -5.26 -7.84
CA LEU A 28 -11.84 -4.15 -8.33
C LEU A 28 -12.94 -4.60 -9.29
N THR A 29 -12.72 -5.69 -10.02
CA THR A 29 -13.70 -6.25 -10.95
C THR A 29 -14.86 -6.88 -10.17
N LYS A 30 -14.54 -7.63 -9.10
CA LYS A 30 -15.53 -8.28 -8.23
C LYS A 30 -16.00 -7.42 -7.06
N ARG A 31 -15.40 -6.23 -6.89
CA ARG A 31 -15.60 -5.31 -5.76
C ARG A 31 -15.48 -6.00 -4.40
N LYS A 32 -14.46 -6.86 -4.24
CA LYS A 32 -14.24 -7.64 -3.03
C LYS A 32 -12.91 -7.27 -2.38
N CYS A 33 -12.95 -7.06 -1.07
CA CYS A 33 -11.77 -6.88 -0.23
C CYS A 33 -11.64 -8.07 0.73
N TRP A 34 -10.43 -8.56 0.95
CA TRP A 34 -10.16 -9.57 1.99
C TRP A 34 -8.74 -9.46 2.51
N ALA A 35 -8.54 -9.94 3.74
CA ALA A 35 -7.22 -10.04 4.34
C ALA A 35 -6.58 -11.38 3.98
N GLU A 36 -5.34 -11.36 3.54
CA GLU A 36 -4.53 -12.54 3.24
C GLU A 36 -3.33 -12.56 4.19
N PRO A 37 -3.15 -13.59 5.03
CA PRO A 37 -1.96 -13.71 5.87
C PRO A 37 -0.73 -13.98 5.01
N TRP A 38 0.43 -13.46 5.41
CA TRP A 38 1.72 -13.79 4.79
C TRP A 38 2.73 -14.26 5.84
N GLY A 39 3.65 -15.13 5.44
CA GLY A 39 4.42 -15.96 6.38
C GLY A 39 5.65 -15.27 7.00
N PRO A 40 6.11 -15.69 8.19
CA PRO A 40 7.35 -15.20 8.80
C PRO A 40 8.60 -15.35 7.93
N GLU A 41 8.67 -16.43 7.14
CA GLU A 41 9.79 -16.65 6.20
C GLU A 41 9.79 -15.58 5.11
N GLU A 42 8.64 -15.28 4.51
CA GLU A 42 8.52 -14.21 3.52
C GLU A 42 8.80 -12.83 4.12
N MET A 43 8.37 -12.58 5.36
CA MET A 43 8.71 -11.34 6.08
C MET A 43 10.22 -11.19 6.26
N ARG A 44 10.91 -12.28 6.61
CA ARG A 44 12.38 -12.30 6.77
C ARG A 44 13.09 -12.09 5.44
N ASP A 45 12.67 -12.80 4.40
CA ASP A 45 13.36 -12.83 3.11
C ASP A 45 13.09 -11.56 2.28
N LEU A 46 11.89 -11.00 2.39
CA LEU A 46 11.45 -9.87 1.56
C LEU A 46 11.45 -8.53 2.29
N LEU A 47 11.54 -8.55 3.63
CA LEU A 47 11.47 -7.40 4.56
C LEU A 47 10.16 -6.60 4.54
N GLY A 48 9.50 -6.43 3.40
CA GLY A 48 8.36 -5.53 3.21
C GLY A 48 8.60 -4.57 2.05
N GLY A 49 7.80 -3.51 1.94
CA GLY A 49 7.97 -2.44 0.96
C GLY A 49 8.24 -2.95 -0.46
N ILE A 50 9.42 -2.62 -1.01
CA ILE A 50 9.82 -3.02 -2.37
C ILE A 50 9.96 -4.54 -2.50
N GLY A 51 10.59 -5.23 -1.54
CA GLY A 51 10.85 -6.67 -1.65
C GLY A 51 9.55 -7.47 -1.71
N LEU A 52 8.61 -7.16 -0.82
CA LEU A 52 7.27 -7.73 -0.83
C LEU A 52 6.54 -7.41 -2.14
N GLY A 53 6.50 -6.14 -2.53
CA GLY A 53 5.79 -5.71 -3.74
C GLY A 53 6.37 -6.32 -5.02
N ALA A 54 7.70 -6.40 -5.15
CA ALA A 54 8.37 -6.96 -6.31
C ALA A 54 8.12 -8.47 -6.44
N MET A 55 8.13 -9.20 -5.32
CA MET A 55 7.85 -10.64 -5.31
C MET A 55 6.40 -10.93 -5.69
N LEU A 56 5.44 -10.18 -5.14
CA LEU A 56 4.03 -10.28 -5.53
C LEU A 56 3.82 -9.97 -7.01
N LEU A 57 4.44 -8.89 -7.50
CA LEU A 57 4.36 -8.53 -8.92
C LEU A 57 4.91 -9.68 -9.79
N TYR A 58 6.12 -10.16 -9.49
CA TYR A 58 6.77 -11.24 -10.24
C TYR A 58 5.92 -12.51 -10.31
N ARG A 59 5.36 -12.95 -9.17
CA ARG A 59 4.56 -14.18 -9.08
C ARG A 59 3.21 -14.04 -9.78
N GLU A 60 2.60 -12.87 -9.74
CA GLU A 60 1.20 -12.70 -10.16
C GLU A 60 1.01 -12.13 -11.57
N THR A 61 2.04 -11.52 -12.16
CA THR A 61 1.94 -10.93 -13.53
C THR A 61 2.67 -11.74 -14.59
N ARG A 62 3.35 -12.82 -14.20
CA ARG A 62 4.02 -13.75 -15.13
C ARG A 62 3.03 -14.81 -15.62
N LYS A 63 2.62 -14.73 -16.89
CA LYS A 63 1.86 -15.81 -17.56
C LYS A 63 2.70 -16.39 -18.69
N GLY A 64 2.72 -17.72 -18.82
CA GLY A 64 3.59 -18.46 -19.75
C GLY A 64 3.47 -18.12 -21.26
N LYS A 65 2.52 -17.27 -21.67
CA LYS A 65 2.36 -16.80 -23.07
C LYS A 65 2.56 -15.27 -23.24
N GLY A 66 2.93 -14.54 -22.18
CA GLY A 66 3.18 -13.10 -22.22
C GLY A 66 3.08 -12.46 -20.83
N ASN A 67 3.95 -11.49 -20.54
CA ASN A 67 3.86 -10.70 -19.31
C ASN A 67 2.70 -9.70 -19.42
N ALA A 68 2.02 -9.44 -18.29
CA ALA A 68 1.00 -8.39 -18.24
C ALA A 68 1.59 -7.03 -18.66
N LYS A 69 0.81 -6.22 -19.33
CA LYS A 69 1.10 -4.81 -19.65
C LYS A 69 0.56 -3.90 -18.56
N TRP A 70 0.98 -2.65 -18.56
CA TRP A 70 0.61 -1.67 -17.55
C TRP A 70 -0.91 -1.47 -17.42
N ASP A 71 -1.65 -1.62 -18.52
CA ASP A 71 -3.08 -1.38 -18.61
C ASP A 71 -3.95 -2.65 -18.61
N ASP A 72 -3.33 -3.82 -18.45
CA ASP A 72 -4.05 -5.08 -18.33
C ASP A 72 -4.73 -5.20 -16.94
N PRO A 73 -5.90 -5.84 -16.83
CA PRO A 73 -6.54 -6.09 -15.53
C PRO A 73 -5.70 -7.00 -14.63
N GLU A 74 -4.83 -7.84 -15.22
CA GLU A 74 -3.87 -8.67 -14.51
C GLU A 74 -2.70 -7.90 -13.91
N ASN A 75 -2.40 -6.68 -14.36
CA ASN A 75 -1.36 -5.88 -13.71
C ASN A 75 -1.73 -5.64 -12.24
N ARG A 76 -0.74 -5.68 -11.35
CA ARG A 76 -0.94 -5.42 -9.92
C ARG A 76 -0.46 -4.03 -9.61
N LEU A 77 -1.31 -3.25 -8.93
CA LEU A 77 -0.89 -2.03 -8.26
C LEU A 77 -0.78 -2.34 -6.78
N ILE A 78 0.45 -2.37 -6.28
CA ILE A 78 0.77 -2.75 -4.91
C ILE A 78 1.23 -1.51 -4.15
N LEU A 79 0.57 -1.23 -3.03
CA LEU A 79 0.91 -0.17 -2.09
C LEU A 79 1.40 -0.83 -0.80
N ALA A 80 2.72 -0.92 -0.63
CA ALA A 80 3.34 -1.63 0.48
C ALA A 80 4.07 -0.66 1.41
N THR A 81 4.36 -1.13 2.63
CA THR A 81 5.20 -0.40 3.59
C THR A 81 6.21 -1.32 4.27
N GLY A 82 7.20 -0.73 4.94
CA GLY A 82 8.29 -1.44 5.60
C GLY A 82 7.94 -1.86 7.04
N PRO A 83 8.80 -2.66 7.68
CA PRO A 83 8.59 -3.11 9.06
C PRO A 83 8.72 -1.98 10.08
N LEU A 84 9.47 -0.93 9.77
CA LEU A 84 9.66 0.20 10.68
C LEU A 84 8.50 1.21 10.67
N ALA A 85 7.56 1.10 9.72
CA ALA A 85 6.41 1.98 9.65
C ALA A 85 5.51 1.78 10.88
N GLY A 86 5.17 2.86 11.59
CA GLY A 86 4.41 2.79 12.84
C GLY A 86 5.21 2.39 14.08
N LEU A 87 6.53 2.28 13.99
CA LEU A 87 7.44 2.21 15.15
C LEU A 87 8.00 3.61 15.47
N PRO A 88 8.55 3.85 16.67
CA PRO A 88 9.11 5.16 17.05
C PRO A 88 10.48 5.40 16.38
N VAL A 89 10.51 5.35 15.06
CA VAL A 89 11.67 5.63 14.21
C VAL A 89 11.29 6.76 13.25
N TRP A 90 12.14 7.78 13.16
CA TRP A 90 11.85 8.96 12.37
C TRP A 90 11.81 8.65 10.86
N GLY A 91 10.82 9.19 10.16
CA GLY A 91 10.75 9.14 8.69
C GLY A 91 10.35 7.79 8.08
N THR A 92 9.86 6.82 8.86
CA THR A 92 9.61 5.44 8.38
C THR A 92 8.16 5.16 7.93
N GLY A 93 7.27 6.16 7.98
CA GLY A 93 5.84 6.02 7.65
C GLY A 93 5.50 5.95 6.15
N GLY A 94 6.50 5.76 5.28
CA GLY A 94 6.36 5.93 3.83
C GLY A 94 5.49 4.87 3.13
N LEU A 95 5.06 5.26 1.94
CA LEU A 95 4.41 4.44 0.92
C LEU A 95 5.45 3.95 -0.08
N THR A 96 5.41 2.67 -0.43
CA THR A 96 6.06 2.12 -1.63
C THR A 96 5.00 1.66 -2.62
N VAL A 97 5.08 2.15 -3.85
CA VAL A 97 4.24 1.73 -4.97
C VAL A 97 5.03 0.80 -5.87
N VAL A 98 4.50 -0.39 -6.15
CA VAL A 98 5.10 -1.38 -7.05
C VAL A 98 4.06 -1.82 -8.08
N THR A 99 4.44 -1.80 -9.36
CA THR A 99 3.56 -2.18 -10.49
C THR A 99 4.37 -2.35 -11.78
N ILE A 100 3.75 -2.85 -12.84
CA ILE A 100 4.21 -2.58 -14.22
C ILE A 100 3.72 -1.18 -14.59
N GLY A 101 4.65 -0.28 -14.92
CA GLY A 101 4.38 1.15 -15.06
C GLY A 101 4.01 1.57 -16.50
N ALA A 102 3.20 2.63 -16.63
CA ALA A 102 2.67 3.11 -17.90
C ALA A 102 3.72 3.76 -18.83
N GLY A 103 4.82 4.26 -18.27
CA GLY A 103 5.88 4.92 -19.04
C GLY A 103 6.63 3.95 -19.94
N THR A 104 7.17 2.88 -19.34
CA THR A 104 8.05 1.92 -20.01
C THR A 104 7.42 0.56 -20.25
N ASN A 105 6.23 0.29 -19.68
CA ASN A 105 5.63 -1.05 -19.64
C ASN A 105 6.51 -2.11 -18.95
N GLY A 106 7.52 -1.67 -18.19
CA GLY A 106 8.36 -2.50 -17.33
C GLY A 106 7.99 -2.37 -15.85
N PRO A 107 8.50 -3.26 -14.99
CA PRO A 107 8.30 -3.17 -13.54
C PRO A 107 8.91 -1.89 -12.99
N THR A 108 8.27 -1.30 -11.98
CA THR A 108 8.76 -0.12 -11.29
C THR A 108 8.52 -0.21 -9.80
N SER A 109 9.37 0.46 -9.04
CA SER A 109 9.10 0.83 -7.65
C SER A 109 9.35 2.33 -7.47
N THR A 110 8.47 2.98 -6.71
CA THR A 110 8.60 4.39 -6.35
C THR A 110 8.07 4.57 -4.94
N GLN A 111 8.58 5.58 -4.24
CA GLN A 111 8.26 5.82 -2.84
C GLN A 111 7.75 7.23 -2.65
N ALA A 112 6.93 7.40 -1.63
CA ALA A 112 6.51 8.68 -1.09
C ALA A 112 6.54 8.59 0.44
N ASN A 113 6.71 9.72 1.13
CA ASN A 113 6.76 9.74 2.60
C ASN A 113 5.34 9.78 3.19
N GLY A 114 5.09 10.61 4.21
CA GLY A 114 3.76 10.78 4.79
C GLY A 114 3.39 9.77 5.87
N PHE A 115 2.08 9.61 6.06
CA PHE A 115 1.45 8.86 7.15
C PHE A 115 0.88 7.51 6.67
N PHE A 116 0.86 7.25 5.36
CA PHE A 116 0.25 6.07 4.75
C PHE A 116 0.70 4.76 5.40
N GLY A 117 2.01 4.54 5.48
CA GLY A 117 2.56 3.29 5.99
C GLY A 117 2.18 3.04 7.44
N THR A 118 2.29 4.07 8.27
CA THR A 118 1.88 4.03 9.68
C THR A 118 0.39 3.74 9.84
N ASN A 119 -0.48 4.46 9.13
CA ASN A 119 -1.92 4.29 9.25
C ASN A 119 -2.38 2.92 8.72
N LEU A 120 -1.74 2.42 7.65
CA LEU A 120 -2.03 1.09 7.10
C LEU A 120 -1.63 -0.01 8.09
N LYS A 121 -0.44 0.09 8.68
CA LYS A 121 0.05 -0.83 9.71
C LYS A 121 -0.88 -0.85 10.92
N TYR A 122 -1.28 0.32 11.40
CA TYR A 122 -2.22 0.43 12.52
C TYR A 122 -3.63 -0.04 12.19
N SER A 123 -3.99 -0.14 10.91
CA SER A 123 -5.23 -0.80 10.49
C SER A 123 -5.11 -2.33 10.44
N GLY A 124 -3.88 -2.86 10.54
CA GLY A 124 -3.58 -4.29 10.59
C GLY A 124 -3.10 -4.88 9.26
N TYR A 125 -2.53 -4.07 8.37
CA TYR A 125 -2.05 -4.51 7.06
C TYR A 125 -0.63 -4.04 6.75
N ASP A 126 0.13 -4.83 6.01
CA ASP A 126 1.49 -4.50 5.56
C ASP A 126 1.53 -4.00 4.10
N ALA A 127 0.52 -4.35 3.31
CA ALA A 127 0.37 -3.88 1.93
C ALA A 127 -1.10 -3.93 1.48
N ILE A 128 -1.40 -3.16 0.43
CA ILE A 128 -2.65 -3.23 -0.35
C ILE A 128 -2.29 -3.71 -1.75
N VAL A 129 -2.98 -4.74 -2.24
CA VAL A 129 -2.77 -5.31 -3.58
C VAL A 129 -4.04 -5.16 -4.39
N PHE A 130 -4.04 -4.24 -5.35
CA PHE A 130 -5.13 -4.06 -6.30
C PHE A 130 -4.97 -4.98 -7.51
N GLN A 131 -6.04 -5.70 -7.83
CA GLN A 131 -6.17 -6.52 -9.04
C GLN A 131 -7.48 -6.19 -9.77
N GLY A 132 -7.56 -6.54 -11.06
CA GLY A 132 -8.72 -6.21 -11.88
C GLY A 132 -8.83 -4.71 -12.19
N GLN A 133 -9.99 -4.30 -12.68
CA GLN A 133 -10.32 -2.92 -13.00
C GLN A 133 -11.79 -2.66 -12.62
N SER A 134 -12.06 -1.53 -11.98
CA SER A 134 -13.43 -1.16 -11.62
C SER A 134 -14.18 -0.64 -12.85
N LYS A 135 -15.50 -0.88 -12.89
CA LYS A 135 -16.39 -0.28 -13.90
C LYS A 135 -16.59 1.21 -13.64
N ASP A 136 -16.69 1.59 -12.37
CA ASP A 136 -16.94 2.95 -11.90
C ASP A 136 -15.71 3.52 -11.18
N TRP A 137 -15.63 4.84 -11.07
CA TRP A 137 -14.60 5.50 -10.26
C TRP A 137 -14.85 5.27 -8.78
N VAL A 138 -13.86 4.69 -8.10
CA VAL A 138 -13.94 4.35 -6.67
C VAL A 138 -12.76 4.91 -5.89
N TYR A 139 -12.92 5.03 -4.58
CA TYR A 139 -11.82 5.17 -3.65
C TYR A 139 -11.88 4.06 -2.60
N LEU A 140 -10.70 3.60 -2.16
CA LEU A 140 -10.61 2.63 -1.07
C LEU A 140 -10.62 3.38 0.26
N TYR A 141 -11.59 3.06 1.11
CA TYR A 141 -11.69 3.54 2.48
C TYR A 141 -11.26 2.44 3.45
N ILE A 142 -10.36 2.79 4.36
CA ILE A 142 -9.84 1.91 5.42
C ILE A 142 -10.01 2.61 6.76
N ASN A 143 -10.71 1.95 7.68
CA ASN A 143 -10.79 2.33 9.09
C ASN A 143 -10.74 1.05 9.94
N ASP A 144 -9.54 0.69 10.37
CA ASP A 144 -9.24 -0.60 11.01
C ASP A 144 -9.78 -1.80 10.21
N ASP A 145 -10.80 -2.49 10.70
CA ASP A 145 -11.42 -3.65 10.06
C ASP A 145 -12.52 -3.28 9.04
N VAL A 146 -12.93 -2.01 8.99
CA VAL A 146 -13.90 -1.51 8.01
C VAL A 146 -13.17 -1.16 6.71
N ILE A 147 -13.33 -2.02 5.70
CA ILE A 147 -12.71 -1.85 4.38
C ILE A 147 -13.77 -1.79 3.28
N GLU A 148 -13.82 -0.67 2.55
CA GLU A 148 -14.89 -0.40 1.58
C GLU A 148 -14.37 0.23 0.29
N LEU A 149 -14.94 -0.19 -0.84
CA LEU A 149 -14.80 0.50 -2.13
C LEU A 149 -15.98 1.45 -2.32
N ARG A 150 -15.75 2.73 -2.02
CA ARG A 150 -16.75 3.80 -2.07
C ARG A 150 -16.72 4.54 -3.39
N ASP A 151 -17.84 5.17 -3.76
CA ASP A 151 -17.98 5.98 -4.96
C ASP A 151 -17.06 7.22 -4.90
N ALA A 152 -16.38 7.54 -6.01
CA ALA A 152 -15.46 8.67 -6.11
C ALA A 152 -15.84 9.68 -7.21
N ARG A 153 -17.08 9.67 -7.72
CA ARG A 153 -17.48 10.58 -8.80
C ARG A 153 -17.40 12.05 -8.39
N ASP A 154 -17.68 12.35 -7.12
CA ASP A 154 -17.55 13.67 -6.50
C ASP A 154 -16.10 14.17 -6.34
N LEU A 155 -15.12 13.30 -6.60
CA LEU A 155 -13.69 13.60 -6.51
C LEU A 155 -13.03 13.79 -7.88
N LEU A 156 -13.69 13.45 -8.98
CA LEU A 156 -13.11 13.55 -10.32
C LEU A 156 -12.84 15.00 -10.70
N GLY A 157 -11.77 15.22 -11.48
CA GLY A 157 -11.30 16.55 -11.85
C GLY A 157 -10.56 17.30 -10.75
N LYS A 158 -10.69 16.90 -9.48
CA LYS A 158 -9.95 17.49 -8.36
C LYS A 158 -8.49 17.09 -8.40
N ASP A 159 -7.59 18.01 -8.07
CA ASP A 159 -6.20 17.68 -7.82
C ASP A 159 -6.03 16.86 -6.52
N ALA A 160 -4.79 16.49 -6.18
CA ALA A 160 -4.51 15.66 -5.03
C ALA A 160 -4.84 16.36 -3.69
N TRP A 161 -4.63 17.67 -3.60
CA TRP A 161 -4.85 18.46 -2.39
C TRP A 161 -6.35 18.70 -2.19
N GLU A 162 -7.07 19.05 -3.24
CA GLU A 162 -8.52 19.19 -3.27
C GLU A 162 -9.20 17.85 -2.94
N THR A 163 -8.69 16.73 -3.47
CA THR A 163 -9.19 15.38 -3.16
C THR A 163 -9.01 15.06 -1.68
N GLN A 164 -7.84 15.36 -1.11
CA GLN A 164 -7.57 15.17 0.30
C GLN A 164 -8.45 16.05 1.19
N ALA A 165 -8.62 17.33 0.84
CA ALA A 165 -9.49 18.26 1.57
C ALA A 165 -10.97 17.81 1.51
N ALA A 166 -11.44 17.38 0.35
CA ALA A 166 -12.81 16.88 0.17
C ALA A 166 -13.07 15.62 1.00
N LEU A 167 -12.13 14.67 1.01
CA LEU A 167 -12.25 13.46 1.82
C LEU A 167 -12.14 13.75 3.32
N GLY A 168 -11.26 14.67 3.73
CA GLY A 168 -11.17 15.15 5.11
C GLY A 168 -12.49 15.76 5.59
N GLY A 169 -13.07 16.67 4.81
CA GLY A 169 -14.38 17.27 5.12
C GLY A 169 -15.52 16.24 5.15
N LYS A 170 -15.57 15.32 4.17
CA LYS A 170 -16.59 14.26 4.08
C LYS A 170 -16.54 13.28 5.26
N LEU A 171 -15.34 13.04 5.80
CA LEU A 171 -15.13 12.11 6.91
C LEU A 171 -15.05 12.79 8.28
N GLY A 172 -14.99 14.12 8.32
CA GLY A 172 -14.77 14.89 9.56
C GLY A 172 -13.37 14.68 10.15
N LEU A 173 -12.37 14.41 9.32
CA LEU A 173 -10.99 14.09 9.73
C LEU A 173 -9.99 15.07 9.13
N SER A 174 -8.91 15.36 9.85
CA SER A 174 -7.86 16.27 9.39
C SER A 174 -6.48 15.88 9.92
N GLY A 175 -5.43 16.43 9.29
CA GLY A 175 -4.05 16.21 9.70
C GLY A 175 -3.68 14.73 9.73
N HIS A 176 -3.02 14.30 10.80
CA HIS A 176 -2.52 12.92 10.93
C HIS A 176 -3.62 11.87 11.17
N ALA A 177 -4.87 12.29 11.36
CA ALA A 177 -6.00 11.36 11.56
C ALA A 177 -6.43 10.66 10.25
N LEU A 178 -6.03 11.19 9.10
CA LEU A 178 -6.38 10.67 7.79
C LEU A 178 -5.16 10.77 6.86
N SER A 179 -4.75 9.64 6.28
CA SER A 179 -3.81 9.62 5.17
C SER A 179 -4.58 9.46 3.86
N VAL A 180 -4.29 10.29 2.87
CA VAL A 180 -4.93 10.20 1.55
C VAL A 180 -3.87 10.22 0.47
N TYR A 181 -3.80 9.14 -0.30
CA TYR A 181 -3.04 9.08 -1.54
C TYR A 181 -4.00 8.98 -2.72
N SER A 182 -3.86 9.88 -3.68
CA SER A 182 -4.77 10.03 -4.81
C SER A 182 -4.03 10.34 -6.11
N ILE A 183 -4.78 10.22 -7.21
CA ILE A 183 -4.35 10.71 -8.51
C ILE A 183 -5.07 12.02 -8.82
N GLY A 184 -4.42 12.93 -9.51
CA GLY A 184 -5.06 14.10 -10.12
C GLY A 184 -5.62 13.82 -11.52
N PRO A 185 -6.06 14.87 -12.24
CA PRO A 185 -6.59 14.75 -13.60
C PRO A 185 -5.66 14.02 -14.58
N ALA A 186 -4.34 14.17 -14.41
CA ALA A 186 -3.36 13.45 -15.23
C ALA A 186 -3.48 11.92 -15.12
N GLY A 187 -3.74 11.40 -13.92
CA GLY A 187 -4.00 9.97 -13.72
C GLY A 187 -5.36 9.55 -14.26
N GLU A 188 -6.38 10.39 -14.09
CA GLU A 188 -7.73 10.16 -14.65
C GLU A 188 -7.72 10.03 -16.18
N HIS A 189 -6.90 10.84 -16.84
CA HIS A 189 -6.70 10.84 -18.29
C HIS A 189 -5.56 9.94 -18.78
N LEU A 190 -5.01 9.07 -17.91
CA LEU A 190 -4.00 8.05 -18.25
C LEU A 190 -2.71 8.62 -18.85
N VAL A 191 -2.29 9.82 -18.42
CA VAL A 191 -1.00 10.40 -18.82
C VAL A 191 0.13 9.48 -18.35
N ARG A 192 0.99 9.02 -19.27
CA ARG A 192 1.97 7.94 -19.00
C ARG A 192 3.03 8.23 -17.92
N TRP A 193 3.11 9.47 -17.43
CA TRP A 193 3.97 9.90 -16.32
C TRP A 193 3.17 10.48 -15.15
N ALA A 194 1.87 10.20 -15.07
CA ALA A 194 1.05 10.58 -13.94
C ALA A 194 1.58 9.97 -12.64
N ALA A 195 1.56 10.78 -11.58
CA ALA A 195 2.01 10.41 -10.25
C ALA A 195 0.83 10.06 -9.34
N ILE A 196 1.13 9.37 -8.25
CA ILE A 196 0.24 9.27 -7.08
C ILE A 196 0.79 10.24 -6.04
N GLN A 197 -0.07 11.08 -5.47
CA GLN A 197 0.30 12.10 -4.50
C GLN A 197 -0.58 12.03 -3.26
N GLY A 198 -0.02 12.36 -2.12
CA GLY A 198 -0.76 12.31 -0.87
C GLY A 198 -0.09 13.08 0.25
N ASP A 199 -0.80 13.14 1.37
CA ASP A 199 -0.33 13.66 2.66
C ASP A 199 0.39 15.02 2.51
N TYR A 200 -0.28 15.97 1.86
CA TYR A 200 0.17 17.36 1.70
C TYR A 200 1.47 17.57 0.91
N GLY A 201 1.73 16.74 -0.11
CA GLY A 201 2.78 17.01 -1.10
C GLY A 201 3.81 15.90 -1.29
N HIS A 202 3.58 14.72 -0.70
CA HIS A 202 4.43 13.56 -0.94
C HIS A 202 4.05 12.87 -2.25
N VAL A 203 5.05 12.54 -3.07
CA VAL A 203 4.84 12.14 -4.47
C VAL A 203 5.54 10.83 -4.82
N ALA A 204 4.77 9.89 -5.33
CA ALA A 204 5.23 8.68 -6.01
C ALA A 204 5.08 8.88 -7.53
N SER A 205 6.16 9.30 -8.21
CA SER A 205 6.10 9.82 -9.59
C SER A 205 6.71 8.93 -10.67
N LYS A 206 7.48 7.89 -10.30
CA LYS A 206 8.25 7.16 -11.32
C LYS A 206 7.36 6.27 -12.19
N ASN A 207 7.70 6.22 -13.48
CA ASN A 207 7.15 5.30 -14.47
C ASN A 207 5.61 5.26 -14.59
N GLY A 208 4.92 6.36 -14.28
CA GLY A 208 3.48 6.48 -14.56
C GLY A 208 2.58 5.65 -13.66
N VAL A 209 2.94 5.45 -12.39
CA VAL A 209 2.10 4.71 -11.43
C VAL A 209 0.70 5.31 -11.26
N GLY A 210 0.54 6.63 -11.43
CA GLY A 210 -0.76 7.30 -11.39
C GLY A 210 -1.67 6.91 -12.56
N ALA A 211 -1.12 6.66 -13.74
CA ALA A 211 -1.91 6.18 -14.88
C ALA A 211 -2.37 4.74 -14.67
N VAL A 212 -1.56 3.90 -14.03
CA VAL A 212 -1.98 2.53 -13.65
C VAL A 212 -3.15 2.58 -12.66
N MET A 213 -3.04 3.43 -11.63
CA MET A 213 -4.13 3.65 -10.66
C MET A 213 -5.40 4.19 -11.33
N GLY A 214 -5.26 5.13 -12.26
CA GLY A 214 -6.35 5.66 -13.07
C GLY A 214 -6.98 4.62 -14.01
N LYS A 215 -6.17 3.76 -14.65
CA LYS A 215 -6.67 2.67 -15.52
C LYS A 215 -7.53 1.68 -14.75
N LYS A 216 -7.19 1.47 -13.47
CA LYS A 216 -7.99 0.67 -12.53
C LYS A 216 -9.24 1.38 -12.01
N LYS A 217 -9.44 2.66 -12.37
CA LYS A 217 -10.48 3.58 -11.89
C LYS A 217 -10.50 3.75 -10.38
N VAL A 218 -9.32 3.76 -9.76
CA VAL A 218 -9.16 4.09 -8.35
C VAL A 218 -8.71 5.54 -8.25
N LYS A 219 -9.54 6.41 -7.69
CA LYS A 219 -9.23 7.84 -7.52
C LYS A 219 -8.32 8.08 -6.33
N ALA A 220 -8.56 7.38 -5.23
CA ALA A 220 -7.83 7.56 -3.98
C ALA A 220 -7.81 6.31 -3.10
N VAL A 221 -6.88 6.30 -2.15
CA VAL A 221 -6.85 5.44 -0.98
C VAL A 221 -6.85 6.36 0.24
N ALA A 222 -7.87 6.21 1.09
CA ALA A 222 -8.09 7.00 2.29
C ALA A 222 -8.03 6.08 3.51
N ILE A 223 -7.06 6.32 4.38
CA ILE A 223 -6.77 5.48 5.55
C ILE A 223 -6.90 6.34 6.81
N VAL A 224 -7.93 6.06 7.60
CA VAL A 224 -8.08 6.60 8.95
C VAL A 224 -6.95 6.06 9.81
N ARG A 225 -6.42 6.87 10.72
CA ARG A 225 -5.41 6.43 11.68
C ARG A 225 -5.96 5.27 12.50
N GLY A 226 -5.48 4.06 12.21
CA GLY A 226 -5.90 2.85 12.90
C GLY A 226 -5.47 2.81 14.36
N THR A 227 -6.02 1.86 15.10
CA THR A 227 -5.81 1.74 16.55
C THR A 227 -4.95 0.54 16.95
N LYS A 228 -4.52 -0.30 16.01
CA LYS A 228 -3.77 -1.53 16.27
C LYS A 228 -2.27 -1.23 16.32
N TRP A 229 -1.79 -0.82 17.48
CA TRP A 229 -0.37 -0.56 17.71
C TRP A 229 0.53 -1.75 17.34
N LEU A 230 1.69 -1.45 16.76
CA LEU A 230 2.73 -2.44 16.49
C LEU A 230 3.65 -2.61 17.70
N ARG A 231 4.21 -3.82 17.83
CA ARG A 231 5.23 -4.12 18.83
C ARG A 231 6.54 -4.49 18.16
N ALA A 232 7.61 -3.79 18.51
CA ALA A 232 8.97 -4.18 18.16
C ALA A 232 9.43 -5.39 18.98
N ALA A 233 10.38 -6.17 18.45
CA ALA A 233 10.98 -7.29 19.17
C ALA A 233 11.72 -6.82 20.42
N ASP A 234 12.50 -5.74 20.29
CA ASP A 234 13.14 -5.01 21.39
C ASP A 234 12.70 -3.53 21.35
N PRO A 235 11.65 -3.14 22.09
CA PRO A 235 11.18 -1.76 22.13
C PRO A 235 12.24 -0.77 22.64
N LYS A 236 13.08 -1.17 23.60
CA LYS A 236 14.10 -0.27 24.18
C LYS A 236 15.22 -0.05 23.17
N GLY A 237 15.70 -1.10 22.53
CA GLY A 237 16.71 -1.01 21.49
C GLY A 237 16.27 -0.17 20.29
N VAL A 238 15.00 -0.28 19.86
CA VAL A 238 14.47 0.56 18.76
C VAL A 238 14.46 2.04 19.14
N VAL A 239 14.03 2.40 20.35
CA VAL A 239 14.03 3.80 20.81
C VAL A 239 15.46 4.32 20.92
N GLN A 240 16.37 3.55 21.53
CA GLN A 240 17.78 3.93 21.63
C GLN A 240 18.39 4.20 20.25
N ALA A 241 18.18 3.30 19.29
CA ALA A 241 18.68 3.49 17.93
C ALA A 241 18.08 4.72 17.24
N ALA A 242 16.80 5.02 17.47
CA ALA A 242 16.16 6.21 16.92
C ALA A 242 16.73 7.51 17.53
N ASP A 243 17.06 7.49 18.83
CA ASP A 243 17.68 8.61 19.53
C ASP A 243 19.13 8.83 19.06
N ASP A 244 19.91 7.77 18.89
CA ASP A 244 21.27 7.83 18.37
C ASP A 244 21.28 8.44 16.95
N ILE A 245 20.40 7.97 16.06
CA ILE A 245 20.24 8.54 14.71
C ILE A 245 19.87 10.03 14.78
N ALA A 246 18.96 10.40 15.68
CA ALA A 246 18.54 11.79 15.82
C ALA A 246 19.64 12.70 16.39
N HIS A 247 20.54 12.16 17.23
CA HIS A 247 21.72 12.86 17.72
C HIS A 247 22.72 13.10 16.58
N ASP A 248 23.05 12.05 15.83
CA ASP A 248 24.03 12.11 14.72
C ASP A 248 23.59 13.07 13.61
N LEU A 249 22.28 13.17 13.34
CA LEU A 249 21.76 14.10 12.33
C LEU A 249 21.83 15.58 12.73
N ARG A 250 22.11 15.90 14.00
CA ARG A 250 22.25 17.29 14.48
C ARG A 250 23.68 17.82 14.33
N THR A 251 24.66 16.93 14.14
CA THR A 251 26.07 17.24 13.93
C THR A 251 26.43 17.24 12.46
#